data_AF-A0A6G2DMZ5-F1
#
_entry.id   AF-A0A6G2DMZ5-F1
#
_cell.length_a   1.000
_cell.length_b   1.000
_cell.length_c   1.000
_cell.angle_alpha   90.00
_cell.angle_beta   90.00
_cell.angle_gamma   90.00
#
_symmetry.space_group_name_H-M   'P 1'
#
loop_
_entity.id
_entity.type
_entity.pdbx_description
1 polymer ?
#
loop_
_entity_poly.entity_id
_entity_poly.type
_entity_poly.pdbx_seq_one_letter_code
_entity_poly.pdbx_strand_id
1 'polypeptide(L)'
;LISSWIAIIPFIARLVFSMFFISLLFFVEKFFRSNFMANLRDKLNIREAVFYMLISLNLYDEIDNEVVDTAVLYFDVEDNKVIVCVPLFGNRYLKTLKNLEEYLCPTLGLSLLSKKEEIDKIVYVLGQKEEIEQYVFNSNTLTREFFKDVPSPIIKLSNTQKFSLKSNTNLGIYGRTGTGKTIALQWYLFNALAKGCGIADNTYLGIVDGKAADLYRIGELLHEELGEQVAVGSSPQMLAQLSRKFIENMDARFKIIKQNSSLNADIYELD
;
A
#
# COMPACT_ATOMS: atom_id res chain seq x y z
N LEU A 1 -67.25 29.94 -31.21
CA LEU A 1 -66.38 30.07 -30.02
C LEU A 1 -66.27 28.77 -29.23
N ILE A 2 -67.37 28.06 -28.92
CA ILE A 2 -67.33 26.79 -28.13
C ILE A 2 -66.60 25.64 -28.84
N SER A 3 -66.63 25.55 -30.17
CA SER A 3 -65.99 24.49 -30.96
C SER A 3 -64.45 24.55 -31.01
N SER A 4 -63.85 25.71 -30.70
CA SER A 4 -62.38 25.87 -30.72
C SER A 4 -61.72 25.36 -29.42
N TRP A 5 -62.41 25.47 -28.28
CA TRP A 5 -61.89 25.00 -26.99
C TRP A 5 -61.85 23.47 -26.88
N ILE A 6 -62.79 22.78 -27.55
CA ILE A 6 -62.85 21.30 -27.56
C ILE A 6 -61.67 20.69 -28.34
N ALA A 7 -61.12 21.41 -29.34
CA ALA A 7 -59.95 20.97 -30.10
C ALA A 7 -58.60 21.28 -29.43
N ILE A 8 -58.57 22.22 -28.47
CA ILE A 8 -57.36 22.60 -27.72
C ILE A 8 -57.01 21.56 -26.64
N ILE A 9 -58.01 20.94 -26.01
CA ILE A 9 -57.80 19.93 -24.95
C ILE A 9 -57.00 18.71 -25.45
N PRO A 10 -57.32 18.07 -26.60
CA PRO A 10 -56.51 16.99 -27.16
C PRO A 10 -55.09 17.43 -27.55
N PHE A 11 -54.92 18.68 -27.98
CA PHE A 11 -53.61 19.23 -28.37
C PHE A 11 -52.70 19.43 -27.14
N ILE A 12 -53.24 20.02 -26.06
CA ILE A 12 -52.52 20.16 -24.79
C ILE A 12 -52.19 18.79 -24.20
N ALA A 13 -53.13 17.84 -24.22
CA ALA A 13 -52.88 16.48 -23.75
C ALA A 13 -51.72 15.82 -24.53
N ARG A 14 -51.69 15.93 -25.87
CA ARG A 14 -50.58 15.42 -26.68
C ARG A 14 -49.23 16.07 -26.35
N LEU A 15 -49.21 17.38 -26.08
CA LEU A 15 -47.99 18.08 -25.66
C LEU A 15 -47.49 17.59 -24.30
N VAL A 16 -48.39 17.43 -23.32
CA VAL A 16 -48.04 16.91 -21.98
C VAL A 16 -47.53 15.47 -22.07
N PHE A 17 -48.20 14.60 -22.85
CA PHE A 17 -47.72 13.23 -23.07
C PHE A 17 -46.35 13.22 -23.79
N SER A 18 -46.14 14.09 -24.79
CA SER A 18 -44.85 14.19 -25.47
C SER A 18 -43.74 14.67 -24.53
N MET A 19 -43.99 15.69 -23.70
CA MET A 19 -43.03 16.15 -22.69
C MET A 19 -42.74 15.08 -21.65
N PHE A 20 -43.75 14.33 -21.21
CA PHE A 20 -43.56 13.19 -20.31
C PHE A 20 -42.68 12.11 -20.94
N PHE A 21 -42.92 11.73 -22.20
CA PHE A 21 -42.10 10.76 -22.93
C PHE A 21 -40.65 11.23 -23.11
N ILE A 22 -40.44 12.50 -23.45
CA ILE A 22 -39.09 13.07 -23.58
C ILE A 22 -38.38 13.08 -22.22
N SER A 23 -39.08 13.46 -21.15
CA SER A 23 -38.53 13.40 -19.78
C SER A 23 -38.22 11.97 -19.35
N LEU A 24 -39.05 10.99 -19.73
CA LEU A 24 -38.81 9.58 -19.44
C LEU A 24 -37.58 9.07 -20.19
N LEU A 25 -37.42 9.42 -21.47
CA LEU A 25 -36.23 9.06 -22.25
C LEU A 25 -34.96 9.62 -21.62
N PHE A 26 -34.98 10.89 -21.19
CA PHE A 26 -33.83 11.49 -20.50
C PHE A 26 -33.52 10.80 -19.17
N PHE A 27 -34.56 10.43 -18.40
CA PHE A 27 -34.37 9.71 -17.14
C PHE A 27 -33.80 8.31 -17.36
N VAL A 28 -34.29 7.59 -18.37
CA VAL A 28 -33.77 6.27 -18.77
C VAL A 28 -32.31 6.39 -19.22
N GLU A 29 -31.99 7.35 -20.08
CA GLU A 29 -30.60 7.58 -20.50
C GLU A 29 -29.67 7.89 -19.31
N LYS A 30 -30.12 8.76 -18.41
CA LYS A 30 -29.36 9.08 -17.18
C LYS A 30 -29.20 7.85 -16.28
N PHE A 31 -30.19 6.97 -16.20
CA PHE A 31 -30.12 5.71 -15.48
C PHE A 31 -29.09 4.75 -16.13
N PHE A 32 -29.11 4.60 -17.46
CA PHE A 32 -28.14 3.79 -18.19
C PHE A 32 -26.70 4.34 -18.12
N ARG A 33 -26.53 5.67 -18.04
CA ARG A 33 -25.23 6.33 -17.84
C ARG A 33 -24.81 6.43 -16.38
N SER A 34 -25.64 5.97 -15.44
CA SER A 34 -25.32 6.08 -14.02
C SER A 34 -24.19 5.14 -13.63
N ASN A 35 -23.47 5.50 -12.56
CA ASN A 35 -22.41 4.66 -11.98
C ASN A 35 -22.91 3.25 -11.59
N PHE A 36 -24.21 3.10 -11.33
CA PHE A 36 -24.83 1.81 -11.05
C PHE A 36 -24.70 0.84 -12.24
N MET A 37 -24.98 1.31 -13.46
CA MET A 37 -24.92 0.50 -14.66
C MET A 37 -23.48 0.20 -15.09
N ALA A 38 -22.55 1.15 -14.85
CA ALA A 38 -21.13 0.89 -15.02
C ALA A 38 -20.64 -0.23 -14.08
N ASN A 39 -20.94 -0.13 -12.78
CA ASN A 39 -20.56 -1.15 -11.79
C ASN A 39 -21.18 -2.53 -12.10
N LEU A 40 -22.44 -2.58 -12.53
CA LEU A 40 -23.08 -3.83 -12.95
C LEU A 40 -22.38 -4.43 -14.17
N ARG A 41 -22.05 -3.61 -15.17
CA ARG A 41 -21.34 -4.06 -16.36
C ARG A 41 -19.98 -4.64 -16.01
N ASP A 42 -19.22 -3.99 -15.12
CA ASP A 42 -17.90 -4.47 -14.71
C ASP A 42 -18.00 -5.80 -13.96
N LYS A 43 -18.95 -5.95 -13.02
CA LYS A 43 -19.22 -7.24 -12.35
C LYS A 43 -19.62 -8.34 -13.34
N LEU A 44 -20.42 -8.02 -14.36
CA LEU A 44 -20.82 -8.98 -15.40
C LEU A 44 -19.64 -9.38 -16.29
N ASN A 45 -18.80 -8.44 -16.71
CA ASN A 45 -17.60 -8.73 -17.50
C ASN A 45 -16.65 -9.67 -16.74
N ILE A 46 -16.43 -9.42 -15.44
CA ILE A 46 -15.60 -10.28 -14.59
C ILE A 46 -16.24 -11.67 -14.44
N ARG A 47 -17.56 -11.74 -14.21
CA ARG A 47 -18.28 -13.02 -14.15
C ARG A 47 -18.06 -13.83 -15.42
N GLU A 48 -18.27 -13.22 -16.58
CA GLU A 48 -18.13 -13.88 -17.87
C GLU A 48 -16.70 -14.35 -18.09
N ALA A 49 -15.70 -13.51 -17.83
CA ALA A 49 -14.30 -13.86 -17.97
C ALA A 49 -13.90 -15.06 -17.08
N VAL A 50 -14.31 -15.06 -15.81
CA VAL A 50 -14.07 -16.15 -14.86
C VAL A 50 -14.82 -17.42 -15.29
N PHE A 51 -16.05 -17.29 -15.77
CA PHE A 51 -16.83 -18.42 -16.27
C PHE A 51 -16.20 -19.07 -17.50
N TYR A 52 -15.75 -18.27 -18.48
CA TYR A 52 -15.00 -18.75 -19.64
C TYR A 52 -13.70 -19.44 -19.23
N MET A 53 -13.00 -18.92 -18.21
CA MET A 53 -11.82 -19.56 -17.67
C MET A 53 -12.14 -20.95 -17.10
N LEU A 54 -13.19 -21.08 -16.29
CA LEU A 54 -13.63 -22.39 -15.74
C LEU A 54 -13.92 -23.41 -16.83
N ILE A 55 -14.63 -23.00 -17.89
CA ILE A 55 -14.91 -23.85 -19.06
C ILE A 55 -13.61 -24.25 -19.75
N SER A 56 -12.72 -23.28 -20.02
CA SER A 56 -11.46 -23.53 -20.74
C SER A 56 -10.51 -24.48 -20.01
N LEU A 57 -10.58 -24.50 -18.67
CA LEU A 57 -9.79 -25.36 -17.81
C LEU A 57 -10.45 -26.72 -17.53
N ASN A 58 -11.62 -27.00 -18.13
CA ASN A 58 -12.42 -28.21 -17.88
C ASN A 58 -12.65 -28.46 -16.38
N LEU A 59 -12.95 -27.40 -15.63
CA LEU A 59 -13.21 -27.47 -14.19
C LEU A 59 -14.64 -27.89 -13.87
N TYR A 60 -15.14 -28.86 -14.63
CA TYR A 60 -16.46 -29.47 -14.50
C TYR A 60 -16.41 -30.94 -14.97
N ASP A 61 -17.44 -31.69 -14.64
CA ASP A 61 -17.67 -33.08 -15.04
C ASP A 61 -19.02 -33.18 -15.72
N GLU A 62 -19.07 -33.95 -16.80
CA GLU A 62 -20.26 -34.14 -17.62
C GLU A 62 -20.51 -35.63 -17.84
N ILE A 63 -21.73 -36.10 -17.59
CA ILE A 63 -22.20 -37.46 -17.87
C ILE A 63 -23.50 -37.33 -18.65
N ASP A 64 -23.61 -38.00 -19.80
CA ASP A 64 -24.80 -37.97 -20.65
C ASP A 64 -25.29 -36.55 -21.02
N ASN A 65 -24.35 -35.64 -21.26
CA ASN A 65 -24.57 -34.21 -21.50
C ASN A 65 -25.17 -33.41 -20.32
N GLU A 66 -25.10 -33.95 -19.11
CA GLU A 66 -25.48 -33.26 -17.88
C GLU A 66 -24.24 -33.00 -17.01
N VAL A 67 -24.10 -31.76 -16.53
CA VAL A 67 -23.01 -31.37 -15.63
C VAL A 67 -23.27 -31.92 -14.23
N VAL A 68 -22.39 -32.81 -13.76
CA VAL A 68 -22.55 -33.54 -12.50
C VAL A 68 -21.70 -32.96 -11.36
N ASP A 69 -20.55 -32.35 -11.67
CA ASP A 69 -19.70 -31.63 -10.71
C ASP A 69 -19.05 -30.40 -11.38
N THR A 70 -18.77 -29.34 -10.62
CA THR A 70 -18.15 -28.11 -11.13
C THR A 70 -17.40 -27.39 -10.02
N ALA A 71 -16.24 -26.83 -10.35
CA ALA A 71 -15.57 -25.89 -9.46
C ALA A 71 -16.40 -24.61 -9.31
N VAL A 72 -16.79 -24.32 -8.08
CA VAL A 72 -17.51 -23.09 -7.75
C VAL A 72 -16.52 -22.01 -7.35
N LEU A 73 -16.68 -20.81 -7.91
CA LEU A 73 -15.94 -19.62 -7.53
C LEU A 73 -16.93 -18.55 -7.10
N TYR A 74 -16.66 -17.91 -5.97
CA TYR A 74 -17.34 -16.68 -5.57
C TYR A 74 -16.43 -15.51 -5.92
N PHE A 75 -16.98 -14.42 -6.42
CA PHE A 75 -16.19 -13.21 -6.62
C PHE A 75 -16.96 -11.99 -6.17
N ASP A 76 -16.22 -10.96 -5.77
CA ASP A 76 -16.75 -9.62 -5.57
C ASP A 76 -15.76 -8.58 -6.10
N VAL A 77 -16.26 -7.36 -6.28
CA VAL A 77 -15.49 -6.21 -6.72
C VAL A 77 -15.64 -5.11 -5.68
N GLU A 78 -14.55 -4.83 -4.98
CA GLU A 78 -14.46 -3.82 -3.92
C GLU A 78 -13.25 -2.93 -4.19
N ASP A 79 -13.41 -1.60 -4.13
CA ASP A 79 -12.31 -0.62 -4.27
C ASP A 79 -11.37 -0.88 -5.48
N ASN A 80 -11.95 -1.15 -6.66
CA ASN A 80 -11.23 -1.51 -7.89
C ASN A 80 -10.35 -2.78 -7.78
N LYS A 81 -10.62 -3.63 -6.80
CA LYS A 81 -9.99 -4.94 -6.63
C LYS A 81 -11.02 -6.02 -6.89
N VAL A 82 -10.57 -7.11 -7.50
CA VAL A 82 -11.38 -8.31 -7.71
C VAL A 82 -10.97 -9.33 -6.67
N ILE A 83 -11.91 -9.70 -5.82
CA ILE A 83 -11.72 -10.70 -4.78
C ILE A 83 -12.34 -11.99 -5.30
N VAL A 84 -11.56 -13.05 -5.46
CA VAL A 84 -12.05 -14.37 -5.87
C VAL A 84 -11.84 -15.35 -4.73
N CYS A 85 -12.93 -15.87 -4.19
CA CYS A 85 -12.95 -16.90 -3.16
C CYS A 85 -13.22 -18.26 -3.78
N VAL A 86 -12.31 -19.19 -3.54
CA VAL A 86 -12.31 -20.55 -4.08
C VAL A 86 -12.47 -21.53 -2.93
N PRO A 87 -13.66 -22.09 -2.72
CA PRO A 87 -13.85 -23.16 -1.74
C PRO A 87 -13.02 -24.39 -2.10
N LEU A 88 -12.31 -24.93 -1.12
CA LEU A 88 -11.54 -26.16 -1.21
C LEU A 88 -12.43 -27.33 -0.75
N PHE A 89 -13.46 -27.63 -1.52
CA PHE A 89 -14.13 -28.92 -1.41
C PHE A 89 -13.21 -29.98 -2.01
N GLY A 90 -13.17 -31.20 -1.46
CA GLY A 90 -12.30 -32.30 -1.90
C GLY A 90 -12.60 -32.81 -3.31
N ASN A 91 -12.58 -31.92 -4.29
CA ASN A 91 -12.80 -32.15 -5.69
C ASN A 91 -11.48 -32.47 -6.37
N ARG A 92 -11.57 -33.09 -7.55
CA ARG A 92 -10.40 -33.49 -8.35
C ARG A 92 -9.56 -32.31 -8.85
N TYR A 93 -10.09 -31.09 -8.78
CA TYR A 93 -9.48 -29.86 -9.29
C TYR A 93 -8.59 -29.15 -8.28
N LEU A 94 -8.46 -29.67 -7.06
CA LEU A 94 -7.77 -29.01 -5.95
C LEU A 94 -6.40 -28.44 -6.33
N LYS A 95 -5.59 -29.18 -7.10
CA LYS A 95 -4.26 -28.71 -7.53
C LYS A 95 -4.33 -27.46 -8.40
N THR A 96 -5.29 -27.41 -9.34
CA THR A 96 -5.52 -26.26 -10.22
C THR A 96 -6.11 -25.10 -9.43
N LEU A 97 -7.09 -25.37 -8.56
CA LEU A 97 -7.72 -24.36 -7.70
C LEU A 97 -6.74 -23.71 -6.72
N LYS A 98 -5.73 -24.46 -6.25
CA LYS A 98 -4.64 -23.93 -5.41
C LYS A 98 -3.68 -23.01 -6.15
N ASN A 99 -3.60 -23.10 -7.48
CA ASN A 99 -2.71 -22.28 -8.31
C ASN A 99 -3.51 -21.46 -9.33
N LEU A 100 -4.77 -21.14 -8.99
CA LEU A 100 -5.70 -20.47 -9.91
C LEU A 100 -5.22 -19.06 -10.27
N GLU A 101 -4.31 -18.47 -9.49
CA GLU A 101 -3.69 -17.18 -9.81
C GLU A 101 -2.98 -17.17 -11.18
N GLU A 102 -2.44 -18.30 -11.63
CA GLU A 102 -1.75 -18.43 -12.92
C GLU A 102 -2.73 -18.22 -14.10
N TYR A 103 -4.02 -18.43 -13.87
CA TYR A 103 -5.09 -18.28 -14.86
C TYR A 103 -5.91 -17.01 -14.62
N LEU A 104 -6.22 -16.68 -13.36
CA LEU A 104 -6.99 -15.47 -13.01
C LEU A 104 -6.29 -14.18 -13.43
N CYS A 105 -4.97 -14.09 -13.22
CA CYS A 105 -4.21 -12.90 -13.59
C CYS A 105 -4.30 -12.58 -15.09
N PRO A 106 -3.97 -13.51 -16.01
CA PRO A 106 -4.10 -13.25 -17.45
C PRO A 106 -5.56 -13.10 -17.91
N THR A 107 -6.50 -13.87 -17.35
CA THR A 107 -7.93 -13.76 -17.70
C THR A 107 -8.50 -12.38 -17.40
N LEU A 108 -8.13 -11.78 -16.28
CA LEU A 108 -8.64 -10.48 -15.84
C LEU A 108 -7.73 -9.31 -16.25
N GLY A 109 -6.52 -9.57 -16.73
CA GLY A 109 -5.51 -8.53 -16.98
C GLY A 109 -5.06 -7.81 -15.71
N LEU A 110 -5.15 -8.48 -14.55
CA LEU A 110 -4.84 -7.92 -13.24
C LEU A 110 -3.65 -8.66 -12.61
N SER A 111 -2.94 -7.97 -11.73
CA SER A 111 -1.88 -8.58 -10.91
C SER A 111 -2.44 -9.15 -9.63
N LEU A 112 -1.87 -10.25 -9.15
CA LEU A 112 -2.14 -10.78 -7.83
C LEU A 112 -1.59 -9.82 -6.76
N LEU A 113 -2.47 -9.25 -5.94
CA LEU A 113 -2.10 -8.38 -4.81
C LEU A 113 -1.88 -9.20 -3.54
N SER A 114 -2.73 -10.19 -3.28
CA SER A 114 -2.55 -11.11 -2.16
C SER A 114 -3.23 -12.45 -2.41
N LYS A 115 -2.72 -13.49 -1.74
CA LYS A 115 -3.28 -14.84 -1.71
C LYS A 115 -3.32 -15.30 -0.25
N LYS A 116 -4.50 -15.68 0.22
CA LYS A 116 -4.69 -16.21 1.57
C LYS A 116 -5.28 -17.62 1.47
N GLU A 117 -4.56 -18.61 1.95
CA GLU A 117 -5.02 -19.99 2.04
C GLU A 117 -5.56 -20.25 3.45
N GLU A 118 -6.83 -20.65 3.53
CA GLU A 118 -7.51 -21.10 4.73
C GLU A 118 -7.82 -22.61 4.59
N ILE A 119 -8.34 -23.23 5.65
CA ILE A 119 -8.56 -24.69 5.66
C ILE A 119 -9.55 -25.12 4.58
N ASP A 120 -10.59 -24.33 4.35
CA ASP A 120 -11.75 -24.63 3.52
C ASP A 120 -11.84 -23.76 2.26
N LYS A 121 -10.94 -22.80 2.07
CA LYS A 121 -10.97 -21.87 0.93
C LYS A 121 -9.64 -21.18 0.66
N ILE A 122 -9.50 -20.66 -0.55
CA ILE A 122 -8.44 -19.74 -0.93
C ILE A 122 -9.05 -18.43 -1.39
N VAL A 123 -8.53 -17.33 -0.88
CA VAL A 123 -8.94 -15.98 -1.28
C VAL A 123 -7.81 -15.35 -2.10
N TYR A 124 -8.11 -15.07 -3.36
CA TYR A 124 -7.27 -14.33 -4.28
C TYR A 124 -7.76 -12.89 -4.36
N VAL A 125 -6.87 -11.93 -4.12
CA VAL A 125 -7.16 -10.51 -4.31
C VAL A 125 -6.34 -10.02 -5.49
N LEU A 126 -7.01 -9.61 -6.56
CA LEU A 126 -6.41 -9.10 -7.79
C LEU A 126 -6.68 -7.61 -7.95
N GLY A 127 -5.75 -6.90 -8.57
CA GLY A 127 -5.91 -5.49 -8.89
C GLY A 127 -4.77 -4.97 -9.75
N GLN A 128 -4.78 -3.67 -10.04
CA GLN A 128 -3.63 -3.05 -10.68
C GLN A 128 -2.48 -2.99 -9.68
N LYS A 129 -1.29 -3.40 -10.12
CA LYS A 129 -0.08 -3.21 -9.32
C LYS A 129 0.21 -1.71 -9.30
N GLU A 130 0.23 -1.12 -8.11
CA GLU A 130 0.64 0.27 -7.95
C GLU A 130 2.02 0.47 -8.61
N GLU A 131 2.14 1.48 -9.47
CA GLU A 131 3.43 1.85 -10.03
C GLU A 131 4.37 2.27 -8.90
N ILE A 132 5.62 1.81 -8.95
CA ILE A 132 6.59 2.14 -7.92
C ILE A 132 7.03 3.59 -8.13
N GLU A 133 6.55 4.47 -7.27
CA GLU A 133 6.99 5.85 -7.23
C GLU A 133 8.24 5.96 -6.37
N GLN A 134 9.39 6.19 -7.04
CA GLN A 134 10.64 6.44 -6.34
C GLN A 134 10.63 7.83 -5.72
N TYR A 135 10.90 7.92 -4.42
CA TYR A 135 11.10 9.23 -3.80
C TYR A 135 12.42 9.84 -4.27
N VAL A 136 12.33 11.04 -4.84
CA VAL A 136 13.48 11.83 -5.26
C VAL A 136 13.85 12.79 -4.15
N PHE A 137 15.14 12.92 -3.88
CA PHE A 137 15.66 13.84 -2.88
C PHE A 137 15.59 15.28 -3.40
N ASN A 138 14.54 16.02 -3.03
CA ASN A 138 14.40 17.43 -3.34
C ASN A 138 13.59 18.17 -2.26
N SER A 139 13.65 19.51 -2.27
CA SER A 139 12.99 20.38 -1.29
C SER A 139 11.46 20.31 -1.31
N ASN A 140 10.87 19.75 -2.38
CA ASN A 140 9.43 19.72 -2.58
C ASN A 140 8.82 18.40 -2.08
N THR A 141 9.53 17.28 -2.17
CA THR A 141 9.07 15.95 -1.74
C THR A 141 9.41 15.64 -0.28
N LEU A 142 10.54 16.12 0.25
CA LEU A 142 11.02 15.78 1.60
C LEU A 142 10.71 16.88 2.62
N THR A 143 9.43 17.10 2.88
CA THR A 143 8.96 18.07 3.88
C THR A 143 8.63 17.39 5.21
N ARG A 144 8.46 18.17 6.29
CA ARG A 144 7.96 17.62 7.57
C ARG A 144 6.61 16.91 7.41
N GLU A 145 5.73 17.44 6.56
CA GLU A 145 4.43 16.83 6.27
C GLU A 145 4.56 15.45 5.63
N PHE A 146 5.57 15.22 4.78
CA PHE A 146 5.82 13.88 4.21
C PHE A 146 6.03 12.81 5.29
N PHE A 147 6.67 13.17 6.41
CA PHE A 147 6.99 12.24 7.49
C PHE A 147 5.90 12.11 8.56
N LYS A 148 4.94 13.04 8.60
CA LYS A 148 3.92 13.13 9.66
C LYS A 148 3.07 11.86 9.79
N ASP A 149 2.66 11.29 8.66
CA ASP A 149 1.82 10.08 8.62
C ASP A 149 2.66 8.79 8.53
N VAL A 150 3.98 8.88 8.66
CA VAL A 150 4.87 7.72 8.64
C VAL A 150 5.12 7.26 10.07
N PRO A 151 4.70 6.03 10.45
CA PRO A 151 4.96 5.54 11.80
C PRO A 151 6.45 5.62 12.14
N SER A 152 6.77 6.02 13.37
CA SER A 152 8.15 6.17 13.86
C SER A 152 9.09 5.01 13.46
N PRO A 153 8.72 3.72 13.64
CA PRO A 153 9.63 2.62 13.29
C PRO A 153 9.78 2.35 11.79
N ILE A 154 8.98 2.97 10.92
CA ILE A 154 8.87 2.64 9.49
C ILE A 154 9.69 3.59 8.62
N ILE A 155 10.68 3.09 7.89
CA ILE A 155 11.40 3.83 6.87
C ILE A 155 10.77 3.51 5.50
N LYS A 156 10.25 4.54 4.83
CA LYS A 156 9.71 4.41 3.47
C LYS A 156 10.84 4.48 2.43
N LEU A 157 10.75 3.67 1.38
CA LEU A 157 11.66 3.68 0.23
C LEU A 157 10.94 4.08 -1.06
N SER A 158 9.66 3.70 -1.19
CA SER A 158 8.73 4.13 -2.23
C SER A 158 7.32 4.24 -1.65
N ASN A 159 6.32 4.50 -2.50
CA ASN A 159 4.91 4.38 -2.14
C ASN A 159 4.55 2.96 -1.64
N THR A 160 5.18 1.92 -2.18
CA THR A 160 4.87 0.51 -1.91
C THR A 160 5.89 -0.20 -1.01
N GLN A 161 7.14 0.27 -0.95
CA GLN A 161 8.23 -0.38 -0.23
C GLN A 161 8.58 0.37 1.05
N LYS A 162 8.63 -0.37 2.15
CA LYS A 162 9.00 0.13 3.48
C LYS A 162 9.63 -0.98 4.31
N PHE A 163 10.43 -0.59 5.30
CA PHE A 163 11.01 -1.53 6.25
C PHE A 163 11.10 -0.89 7.64
N SER A 164 11.41 -1.69 8.66
CA SER A 164 11.66 -1.21 10.01
C SER A 164 13.00 -1.72 10.53
N LEU A 165 13.72 -0.84 11.23
CA LEU A 165 14.93 -1.21 11.98
C LEU A 165 14.61 -1.66 13.41
N LYS A 166 13.34 -1.62 13.83
CA LYS A 166 12.93 -2.12 15.15
C LYS A 166 13.08 -3.64 15.26
N SER A 167 12.78 -4.37 14.19
CA SER A 167 12.93 -5.84 14.12
C SER A 167 14.33 -6.29 13.69
N ASN A 168 15.09 -5.42 13.01
CA ASN A 168 16.46 -5.66 12.56
C ASN A 168 17.32 -4.46 12.96
N THR A 169 18.08 -4.58 14.04
CA THR A 169 18.73 -3.43 14.69
C THR A 169 19.86 -2.80 13.88
N ASN A 170 20.38 -3.47 12.83
CA ASN A 170 21.53 -3.02 12.06
C ASN A 170 21.26 -3.10 10.54
N LEU A 171 21.79 -2.13 9.79
CA LEU A 171 21.70 -2.07 8.33
C LEU A 171 23.09 -1.85 7.72
N GLY A 172 23.44 -2.68 6.73
CA GLY A 172 24.65 -2.51 5.92
C GLY A 172 24.30 -2.09 4.50
N ILE A 173 25.00 -1.09 3.96
CA ILE A 173 24.84 -0.61 2.58
C ILE A 173 26.16 -0.78 1.83
N TYR A 174 26.14 -1.57 0.75
CA TYR A 174 27.32 -1.89 -0.05
C TYR A 174 27.13 -1.51 -1.51
N GLY A 175 28.21 -1.20 -2.21
CA GLY A 175 28.18 -0.79 -3.62
C GLY A 175 29.41 -0.01 -4.06
N ARG A 176 29.62 0.11 -5.37
CA ARG A 176 30.71 0.90 -5.97
C ARG A 176 30.42 2.40 -5.90
N THR A 177 31.41 3.25 -6.21
CA THR A 177 31.17 4.70 -6.37
C THR A 177 30.13 4.93 -7.45
N GLY A 178 29.23 5.89 -7.24
CA GLY A 178 28.14 6.20 -8.17
C GLY A 178 26.85 5.38 -7.98
N THR A 179 26.84 4.33 -7.15
CA THR A 179 25.63 3.50 -6.93
C THR A 179 24.63 4.10 -5.92
N GLY A 180 24.80 5.37 -5.52
CA GLY A 180 23.85 6.05 -4.63
C GLY A 180 23.99 5.75 -3.13
N LYS A 181 25.09 5.12 -2.65
CA LYS A 181 25.28 4.83 -1.22
C LYS A 181 25.15 6.06 -0.30
N THR A 182 25.77 7.17 -0.68
CA THR A 182 25.74 8.42 0.09
C THR A 182 24.31 8.97 0.16
N ILE A 183 23.58 8.94 -0.94
CA ILE A 183 22.17 9.36 -1.00
C ILE A 183 21.30 8.47 -0.11
N ALA A 184 21.53 7.16 -0.10
CA ALA A 184 20.81 6.25 0.80
C ALA A 184 21.09 6.56 2.28
N LEU A 185 22.35 6.82 2.65
CA LEU A 185 22.70 7.23 4.02
C LEU A 185 22.06 8.56 4.41
N GLN A 186 22.07 9.55 3.51
CA GLN A 186 21.35 10.80 3.72
C GLN A 186 19.86 10.55 3.91
N TRP A 187 19.21 9.76 3.06
CA TRP A 187 17.80 9.40 3.22
C TRP A 187 17.48 8.85 4.62
N TYR A 188 18.33 7.96 5.14
CA TYR A 188 18.18 7.43 6.49
C TYR A 188 18.38 8.47 7.58
N LEU A 189 19.38 9.34 7.42
CA LEU A 189 19.63 10.46 8.32
C LEU A 189 18.41 11.40 8.41
N PHE A 190 17.85 11.81 7.27
CA PHE A 190 16.66 12.66 7.24
C PHE A 190 15.42 11.97 7.84
N ASN A 191 15.23 10.66 7.59
CA ASN A 191 14.17 9.89 8.24
C ASN A 191 14.34 9.88 9.78
N ALA A 192 15.57 9.74 10.28
CA ALA A 192 15.84 9.74 11.71
C ALA A 192 15.57 11.12 12.34
N LEU A 193 16.08 12.18 11.72
CA LEU A 193 15.87 13.56 12.17
C LEU A 193 14.39 13.95 12.17
N ALA A 194 13.66 13.64 11.08
CA ALA A 194 12.24 13.95 10.96
C ALA A 194 11.37 13.28 12.04
N LYS A 195 11.89 12.22 12.67
CA LYS A 195 11.23 11.47 13.74
C LYS A 195 11.79 11.77 15.13
N GLY A 196 12.60 12.82 15.25
CA GLY A 196 13.08 13.33 16.53
C GLY A 196 14.43 12.79 16.99
N CYS A 197 15.13 11.95 16.21
CA CYS A 197 16.48 11.50 16.57
C CYS A 197 17.47 12.66 16.50
N GLY A 198 18.12 13.00 17.61
CA GLY A 198 19.03 14.15 17.74
C GLY A 198 18.32 15.50 17.90
N ILE A 199 17.00 15.49 18.07
CA ILE A 199 16.17 16.70 18.29
C ILE A 199 15.40 16.59 19.62
N ALA A 200 14.81 15.43 19.90
CA ALA A 200 14.06 15.20 21.12
C ALA A 200 15.01 14.92 22.30
N ASP A 201 14.57 15.31 23.50
CA ASP A 201 15.30 15.05 24.73
C ASP A 201 15.59 13.55 24.90
N ASN A 202 16.77 13.23 25.44
CA ASN A 202 17.25 11.86 25.64
C ASN A 202 17.49 11.05 24.36
N THR A 203 17.53 11.68 23.19
CA THR A 203 17.96 11.05 21.93
C THR A 203 19.44 11.29 21.65
N TYR A 204 20.03 10.44 20.80
CA TYR A 204 21.45 10.52 20.43
C TYR A 204 21.63 10.18 18.96
N LEU A 205 22.31 11.06 18.23
CA LEU A 205 22.66 10.88 16.82
C LEU A 205 24.18 10.95 16.64
N GLY A 206 24.81 9.80 16.37
CA GLY A 206 26.22 9.73 16.04
C GLY A 206 26.45 9.63 14.54
N ILE A 207 27.23 10.54 13.96
CA ILE A 207 27.63 10.52 12.54
C ILE A 207 29.13 10.35 12.46
N VAL A 208 29.57 9.30 11.78
CA VAL A 208 31.00 9.03 11.60
C VAL A 208 31.31 8.83 10.12
N ASP A 209 32.21 9.66 9.61
CA ASP A 209 32.68 9.57 8.24
C ASP A 209 34.20 9.72 8.22
N GLY A 210 34.87 8.57 8.09
CA GLY A 210 36.33 8.45 8.10
C GLY A 210 37.03 9.20 6.96
N LYS A 211 36.30 9.64 5.93
CA LYS A 211 36.85 10.44 4.83
C LYS A 211 36.66 11.95 5.03
N ALA A 212 35.94 12.35 6.07
CA ALA A 212 35.53 13.75 6.28
C ALA A 212 34.87 14.36 5.03
N ALA A 213 33.99 13.60 4.37
CA ALA A 213 33.34 13.99 3.12
C ALA A 213 31.93 14.54 3.39
N ASP A 214 30.97 14.22 2.52
CA ASP A 214 29.62 14.79 2.53
C ASP A 214 28.89 14.57 3.86
N LEU A 215 28.99 13.37 4.45
CA LEU A 215 28.29 13.04 5.70
C LEU A 215 28.90 13.74 6.91
N TYR A 216 30.23 13.88 6.93
CA TYR A 216 30.89 14.67 7.97
C TYR A 216 30.42 16.12 7.95
N ARG A 217 30.39 16.75 6.77
CA ARG A 217 29.97 18.15 6.64
C ARG A 217 28.50 18.35 7.01
N ILE A 218 27.62 17.44 6.60
CA ILE A 218 26.21 17.46 7.03
C ILE A 218 26.12 17.31 8.56
N GLY A 219 26.92 16.41 9.14
CA GLY A 219 26.96 16.23 10.58
C GLY A 219 27.38 17.49 11.32
N GLU A 220 28.42 18.19 10.87
CA GLU A 220 28.86 19.46 11.49
C GLU A 220 27.75 20.50 11.49
N LEU A 221 27.05 20.67 10.37
CA LEU A 221 25.90 21.58 10.27
C LEU A 221 24.79 21.21 11.25
N LEU A 222 24.47 19.92 11.37
CA LEU A 222 23.47 19.44 12.32
C LEU A 222 23.91 19.65 13.77
N HIS A 223 25.20 19.47 14.08
CA HIS A 223 25.73 19.74 15.42
C HIS A 223 25.69 21.22 15.76
N GLU A 224 26.01 22.11 14.80
CA GLU A 224 25.89 23.56 14.98
C GLU A 224 24.44 23.98 15.28
N GLU A 225 23.44 23.35 14.63
CA GLU A 225 22.03 23.68 14.81
C GLU A 225 21.37 23.00 16.03
N LEU A 226 21.69 21.74 16.30
CA LEU A 226 21.01 20.88 17.28
C LEU A 226 21.83 20.63 18.55
N GLY A 227 23.10 21.01 18.56
CA GLY A 227 24.01 20.90 19.70
C GLY A 227 24.47 19.48 20.02
N GLU A 228 24.74 19.23 21.29
CA GLU A 228 25.43 18.03 21.82
C GLU A 228 24.69 16.70 21.63
N GLN A 229 23.42 16.74 21.24
CA GLN A 229 22.64 15.53 20.89
C GLN A 229 23.12 14.90 19.58
N VAL A 230 23.75 15.70 18.70
CA VAL A 230 24.39 15.26 17.48
C VAL A 230 25.89 15.23 17.71
N ALA A 231 26.54 14.10 17.47
CA ALA A 231 27.97 13.95 17.66
C ALA A 231 28.62 13.48 16.36
N VAL A 232 29.71 14.15 15.95
CA VAL A 232 30.32 13.98 14.62
C VAL A 232 31.77 13.57 14.77
N GLY A 233 32.23 12.63 13.95
CA GLY A 233 33.62 12.16 13.97
C GLY A 233 34.16 11.81 12.59
N SER A 234 35.46 12.02 12.39
CA SER A 234 36.17 11.68 11.16
C SER A 234 37.47 10.89 11.38
N SER A 235 38.07 10.97 12.57
CA SER A 235 39.29 10.25 12.90
C SER A 235 39.01 8.91 13.60
N PRO A 236 39.93 7.92 13.50
CA PRO A 236 39.83 6.69 14.28
C PRO A 236 39.69 6.92 15.79
N GLN A 237 40.39 7.93 16.33
CA GLN A 237 40.32 8.31 17.73
C GLN A 237 38.93 8.82 18.11
N MET A 238 38.33 9.70 17.29
CA MET A 238 36.97 10.18 17.48
C MET A 238 35.94 9.06 17.35
N LEU A 239 36.10 8.17 16.35
CA LEU A 239 35.23 7.00 16.19
C LEU A 239 35.24 6.11 17.44
N ALA A 240 36.43 5.87 18.01
CA ALA A 240 36.55 5.11 19.26
C ALA A 240 35.86 5.82 20.44
N GLN A 241 36.01 7.14 20.56
CA GLN A 241 35.34 7.94 21.60
C GLN A 241 33.81 7.89 21.45
N LEU A 242 33.29 8.12 20.25
CA LEU A 242 31.85 8.07 19.97
C LEU A 242 31.27 6.68 20.23
N SER A 243 32.01 5.63 19.88
CA SER A 243 31.61 4.24 20.16
C SER A 243 31.52 3.96 21.66
N ARG A 244 32.46 4.48 22.46
CA ARG A 244 32.40 4.36 23.93
C ARG A 244 31.19 5.10 24.50
N LYS A 245 30.96 6.34 24.08
CA LYS A 245 29.79 7.14 24.50
C LYS A 245 28.47 6.43 24.17
N PHE A 246 28.39 5.79 23.00
CA PHE A 246 27.23 4.98 22.62
C PHE A 246 27.00 3.81 23.59
N ILE A 247 28.05 3.07 23.95
CA ILE A 247 27.98 1.96 24.91
C ILE A 247 27.58 2.48 26.30
N GLU A 248 28.17 3.58 26.77
CA GLU A 248 27.84 4.19 28.06
C GLU A 248 26.36 4.58 28.16
N ASN A 249 25.82 5.20 27.10
CA ASN A 249 24.40 5.55 27.01
C ASN A 249 23.51 4.31 27.01
N MET A 250 23.91 3.26 26.29
CA MET A 250 23.18 1.99 26.23
C MET A 250 23.15 1.31 27.62
N ASP A 251 24.29 1.25 28.32
CA ASP A 251 24.39 0.67 29.65
C ASP A 251 23.57 1.45 30.68
N ALA A 252 23.55 2.79 30.59
CA ALA A 252 22.69 3.63 31.44
C ALA A 252 21.20 3.29 31.24
N ARG A 253 20.76 3.14 29.99
CA ARG A 253 19.37 2.74 29.68
C ARG A 253 19.04 1.35 30.20
N PHE A 254 19.95 0.37 30.02
CA PHE A 254 19.74 -0.99 30.55
C PHE A 254 19.64 -1.04 32.08
N LYS A 255 20.38 -0.19 32.81
CA LYS A 255 20.26 -0.09 34.27
C LYS A 255 18.86 0.35 34.69
N ILE A 256 18.28 1.34 34.01
CA ILE A 256 16.93 1.83 34.30
C ILE A 256 15.87 0.79 33.93
N ILE A 257 16.01 0.13 32.78
CA ILE A 257 15.13 -0.98 32.36
C ILE A 257 15.13 -2.10 33.40
N LYS A 258 16.32 -2.48 33.91
CA LYS A 258 16.45 -3.53 34.93
C LYS A 258 15.71 -3.17 36.23
N GLN A 259 15.62 -1.88 36.56
CA GLN A 259 14.95 -1.40 37.76
C GLN A 259 13.41 -1.31 37.61
N ASN A 260 12.90 -1.27 36.37
CA ASN A 260 11.48 -1.15 36.07
C ASN A 260 11.00 -2.31 35.20
N SER A 261 10.44 -3.34 35.82
CA SER A 261 9.99 -4.58 35.14
C SER A 261 8.92 -4.39 34.04
N SER A 262 8.27 -3.21 33.97
CA SER A 262 7.32 -2.83 32.94
C SER A 262 7.93 -2.07 31.76
N LEU A 263 9.19 -1.61 31.85
CA LEU A 263 9.85 -0.88 30.76
C LEU A 263 10.59 -1.87 29.86
N ASN A 264 10.24 -1.89 28.57
CA ASN A 264 11.14 -2.36 27.51
C ASN A 264 11.73 -1.12 26.80
N ALA A 265 12.64 -1.31 25.85
CA ALA A 265 13.22 -0.20 25.08
C ALA A 265 12.17 0.64 24.31
N ASP A 266 10.93 0.14 24.14
CA ASP A 266 9.83 0.82 23.47
C ASP A 266 8.96 1.67 24.41
N ILE A 267 8.93 1.38 25.71
CA ILE A 267 8.11 2.10 26.71
C ILE A 267 8.91 3.29 27.30
N TYR A 268 9.98 3.70 26.63
CA TYR A 268 10.73 4.92 26.94
C TYR A 268 10.10 6.17 26.30
N GLU A 269 8.78 6.20 26.16
CA GLU A 269 8.03 7.46 26.12
C GLU A 269 7.97 7.97 27.56
N LEU A 270 9.07 8.60 27.99
CA LEU A 270 9.10 9.45 29.17
C LEU A 270 8.36 10.73 28.79
N ASP A 271 7.09 10.85 29.20
CA ASP A 271 6.49 12.16 29.46
C ASP A 271 7.21 12.84 30.65
#